data_AF-A0A7M4EV10-F1
#
_entry.id   AF-A0A7M4EV10-F1
#
_cell.length_a   1.000
_cell.length_b   1.000
_cell.length_c   1.000
_cell.angle_alpha   90.00
_cell.angle_beta   90.00
_cell.angle_gamma   90.00
#
_symmetry.space_group_name_H-M   'P 1'
#
loop_
_entity.id
_entity.type
_entity.pdbx_description
1 polymer ?
#
loop_
_entity_poly.entity_id
_entity_poly.type
_entity_poly.pdbx_seq_one_letter_code
_entity_poly.pdbx_strand_id
1 'polypeptide(L)'
;FPAHVCAGCKHPMDRDSPILLPILKLAVQNFNNRSEKHYLYDVGEIIKATSQVVAGTNYEVEYKIKETNCSKDKYHDLHPDCKPVSGPEGHCEAKAFVDLSNTIANIAEKCMVPGIKPVCAGCPVPIQVDSPELEEVLKASMEKYNSESTSDFYYKIENVFHATVQIVAGKKYEIHFGIRETNCSKSEVEKLNEDCEAISLDCTANIYVVPWKQEIFPQVNCTEAVMVRILNKFILPFQPI
;
A
#
# COMPACT_ATOMS: atom_id res chain seq x y z
N PHE A 1 -44.96 -9.08 -25.01
CA PHE A 1 -43.84 -9.03 -25.98
C PHE A 1 -42.66 -9.77 -25.37
N PRO A 2 -42.12 -10.83 -25.98
CA PRO A 2 -40.91 -11.46 -25.46
C PRO A 2 -39.74 -10.49 -25.65
N ALA A 3 -38.90 -10.36 -24.62
CA ALA A 3 -37.73 -9.47 -24.68
C ALA A 3 -36.81 -9.92 -25.83
N HIS A 4 -36.47 -8.99 -26.73
CA HIS A 4 -35.49 -9.24 -27.79
C HIS A 4 -34.13 -9.49 -27.14
N VAL A 5 -33.66 -10.74 -27.20
CA VAL A 5 -32.30 -11.12 -26.79
C VAL A 5 -31.35 -10.62 -27.87
N CYS A 6 -30.66 -9.51 -27.62
CA CYS A 6 -29.59 -9.03 -28.49
C CYS A 6 -28.33 -9.89 -28.30
N ALA A 7 -27.91 -10.60 -29.35
CA ALA A 7 -26.76 -11.52 -29.27
C ALA A 7 -25.46 -10.84 -28.81
N GLY A 8 -25.25 -9.58 -29.19
CA GLY A 8 -24.05 -8.80 -28.83
C GLY A 8 -24.12 -8.07 -27.48
N CYS A 9 -25.21 -8.20 -26.72
CA CYS A 9 -25.30 -7.59 -25.39
C CYS A 9 -24.65 -8.47 -24.33
N LYS A 10 -24.25 -7.86 -23.21
CA LYS A 10 -23.85 -8.62 -22.02
C LYS A 10 -25.07 -9.31 -21.43
N HIS A 11 -24.94 -10.62 -21.23
CA HIS A 11 -25.97 -11.44 -20.60
C HIS A 11 -25.42 -12.11 -19.34
N PRO A 12 -26.21 -12.20 -18.27
CA PRO A 12 -25.89 -13.05 -17.13
C PRO A 12 -25.67 -14.49 -17.57
N MET A 13 -24.70 -15.14 -16.93
CA MET A 13 -24.39 -16.55 -17.14
C MET A 13 -24.65 -17.35 -15.88
N ASP A 14 -24.81 -18.65 -16.05
CA ASP A 14 -24.78 -19.60 -14.96
C ASP A 14 -23.40 -19.63 -14.30
N ARG A 15 -23.39 -19.53 -12.97
CA ARG A 15 -22.18 -19.53 -12.12
C ARG A 15 -21.51 -20.90 -12.11
N ASP A 16 -22.28 -21.97 -12.32
CA ASP A 16 -21.78 -23.36 -12.32
C ASP A 16 -21.38 -23.83 -13.73
N SER A 17 -21.37 -22.92 -14.70
CA SER A 17 -21.02 -23.26 -16.08
C SER A 17 -19.57 -23.76 -16.17
N PRO A 18 -19.33 -24.95 -16.75
CA PRO A 18 -17.98 -25.52 -16.84
C PRO A 18 -17.03 -24.69 -17.71
N ILE A 19 -17.56 -23.79 -18.54
CA ILE A 19 -16.76 -22.88 -19.36
C ILE A 19 -15.98 -21.85 -18.53
N LEU A 20 -16.41 -21.58 -17.30
CA LEU A 20 -15.73 -20.67 -16.39
C LEU A 20 -14.48 -21.30 -15.76
N LEU A 21 -14.41 -22.64 -15.68
CA LEU A 21 -13.31 -23.36 -15.03
C LEU A 21 -11.92 -23.00 -15.60
N PRO A 22 -11.66 -23.08 -16.91
CA PRO A 22 -10.35 -22.74 -17.46
C PRO A 22 -10.00 -21.25 -17.28
N ILE A 23 -11.01 -20.36 -17.33
CA ILE A 23 -10.83 -18.92 -17.13
C ILE A 23 -10.41 -18.62 -15.70
N LEU A 24 -11.14 -19.16 -14.72
CA LEU A 24 -10.87 -18.95 -13.31
C LEU A 24 -9.56 -19.61 -12.88
N LYS A 25 -9.24 -20.80 -13.41
CA LYS A 25 -7.96 -21.47 -13.18
C LYS A 25 -6.79 -20.59 -13.63
N LEU A 26 -6.85 -20.03 -14.84
CA LEU A 26 -5.80 -19.16 -15.35
C LEU A 26 -5.70 -17.85 -14.55
N ALA A 27 -6.83 -17.23 -14.20
CA ALA A 27 -6.85 -16.01 -13.38
C ALA A 27 -6.19 -16.23 -12.01
N VAL A 28 -6.54 -17.32 -11.32
CA VAL A 28 -5.95 -17.66 -10.02
C VAL A 28 -4.47 -18.01 -10.15
N GLN A 29 -4.07 -18.69 -11.23
CA GLN A 29 -2.67 -19.00 -11.50
C GLN A 29 -1.85 -17.71 -11.71
N ASN A 30 -2.35 -16.75 -12.49
CA ASN A 30 -1.73 -15.42 -12.64
C ASN A 30 -1.59 -14.69 -11.30
N PHE A 31 -2.63 -14.72 -10.46
CA PHE A 31 -2.60 -14.13 -9.13
C PHE A 31 -1.56 -14.80 -8.22
N ASN A 32 -1.49 -16.13 -8.22
CA ASN A 32 -0.51 -16.89 -7.45
C ASN A 32 0.92 -16.59 -7.91
N ASN A 33 1.17 -16.46 -9.22
CA ASN A 33 2.48 -16.13 -9.74
C ASN A 33 2.93 -14.71 -9.38
N ARG A 34 2.00 -13.75 -9.35
CA ARG A 34 2.30 -12.35 -9.03
C ARG A 34 2.36 -12.06 -7.54
N SER A 35 1.57 -12.74 -6.72
CA SER A 35 1.47 -12.40 -5.29
C SER A 35 2.73 -12.77 -4.52
N GLU A 36 3.11 -11.97 -3.54
CA GLU A 36 4.22 -12.28 -2.62
C GLU A 36 3.79 -13.20 -1.46
N LYS A 37 2.57 -13.75 -1.50
CA LYS A 37 2.07 -14.64 -0.46
C LYS A 37 2.79 -15.97 -0.48
N HIS A 38 3.03 -16.51 0.71
CA HIS A 38 3.71 -17.79 0.89
C HIS A 38 2.86 -18.99 0.45
N TYR A 39 1.55 -18.92 0.65
CA TYR A 39 0.61 -19.97 0.27
C TYR A 39 -0.08 -19.65 -1.07
N LEU A 40 -0.41 -20.70 -1.80
CA LEU A 40 -1.22 -20.65 -3.01
C LEU A 40 -2.69 -20.42 -2.65
N TYR A 41 -3.39 -19.71 -3.51
CA TYR A 41 -4.82 -19.44 -3.42
C TYR A 41 -5.58 -20.24 -4.46
N ASP A 42 -6.84 -20.55 -4.18
CA ASP A 42 -7.77 -21.23 -5.08
C ASP A 42 -9.10 -20.47 -5.21
N VAL A 43 -9.86 -20.81 -6.26
CA VAL A 43 -11.18 -20.27 -6.55
C VAL A 43 -12.13 -20.61 -5.41
N GLY A 44 -12.80 -19.60 -4.87
CA GLY A 44 -13.88 -19.73 -3.91
C GLY A 44 -15.25 -19.64 -4.58
N GLU A 45 -16.19 -18.95 -3.93
CA GLU A 45 -17.53 -18.72 -4.46
C GLU A 45 -17.47 -17.80 -5.69
N ILE A 46 -17.94 -18.27 -6.85
CA ILE A 46 -18.19 -17.41 -8.02
C ILE A 46 -19.42 -16.57 -7.68
N ILE A 47 -19.34 -15.24 -7.61
CA ILE A 47 -20.45 -14.36 -7.20
C ILE A 47 -21.35 -14.03 -8.38
N LYS A 48 -20.75 -13.70 -9.52
CA LYS A 48 -21.44 -13.25 -10.72
C LYS A 48 -20.63 -13.59 -11.96
N ALA A 49 -21.31 -13.98 -13.03
CA ALA A 49 -20.70 -14.24 -14.32
C ALA A 49 -21.55 -13.62 -15.43
N THR A 50 -20.91 -13.03 -16.43
CA THR A 50 -21.58 -12.54 -17.63
C THR A 50 -20.78 -12.91 -18.88
N SER A 51 -21.48 -13.13 -19.99
CA SER A 51 -20.89 -13.31 -21.32
C SER A 51 -21.41 -12.28 -22.30
N GLN A 52 -20.58 -11.96 -23.28
CA GLN A 52 -20.97 -11.18 -24.44
C GLN A 52 -20.37 -11.78 -25.70
N VAL A 53 -21.23 -12.15 -26.65
CA VAL A 53 -20.78 -12.66 -27.95
C VAL A 53 -20.31 -11.49 -28.81
N VAL A 54 -19.10 -11.63 -29.35
CA VAL A 54 -18.46 -10.71 -30.29
C VAL A 54 -17.86 -11.54 -31.44
N ALA A 55 -16.71 -11.17 -32.01
CA ALA A 55 -15.91 -12.09 -32.84
C ALA A 55 -15.14 -13.10 -31.96
N GLY A 56 -15.88 -13.84 -31.14
CA GLY A 56 -15.41 -14.59 -29.97
C GLY A 56 -16.39 -14.37 -28.80
N THR A 57 -15.96 -14.58 -27.56
CA THR A 57 -16.79 -14.34 -26.37
C THR A 57 -15.98 -13.62 -25.29
N ASN A 58 -16.51 -12.49 -24.81
CA ASN A 58 -16.00 -11.83 -23.60
C ASN A 58 -16.70 -12.42 -22.38
N TYR A 59 -15.93 -12.78 -21.35
CA TYR A 59 -16.40 -13.20 -20.05
C TYR A 59 -15.99 -12.19 -19.00
N GLU A 60 -16.88 -11.89 -18.08
CA GLU A 60 -16.60 -11.07 -16.89
C GLU A 60 -17.15 -11.80 -15.67
N VAL A 61 -16.25 -12.14 -14.75
CA VAL A 61 -16.52 -13.01 -13.60
C VAL A 61 -16.07 -12.34 -12.33
N GLU A 62 -16.98 -12.16 -11.38
CA GLU A 62 -16.70 -11.74 -10.01
C GLU A 62 -16.72 -13.00 -9.13
N TYR A 63 -15.69 -13.21 -8.31
CA TYR A 63 -15.55 -14.41 -7.49
C TYR A 63 -14.75 -14.14 -6.23
N LYS A 64 -14.90 -15.00 -5.23
CA LYS A 64 -14.05 -15.01 -4.04
C LYS A 64 -12.81 -15.87 -4.28
N ILE A 65 -11.72 -15.56 -3.59
CA ILE A 65 -10.49 -16.35 -3.60
C ILE A 65 -10.13 -16.75 -2.17
N LYS A 66 -9.64 -17.99 -1.98
CA LYS A 66 -9.32 -18.57 -0.67
C LYS A 66 -7.89 -19.05 -0.62
N GLU A 67 -7.20 -18.81 0.49
CA GLU A 67 -5.87 -19.38 0.73
C GLU A 67 -5.97 -20.90 0.88
N THR A 68 -4.94 -21.62 0.48
CA THR A 68 -4.84 -23.08 0.59
C THR A 68 -3.70 -23.51 1.50
N ASN A 69 -3.68 -24.79 1.87
CA ASN A 69 -2.58 -25.40 2.60
C ASN A 69 -1.30 -25.64 1.77
N CYS A 70 -1.26 -25.24 0.50
CA CYS A 70 -0.11 -25.43 -0.38
C CYS A 70 0.83 -24.22 -0.35
N SER A 71 2.06 -24.43 0.12
CA SER A 71 3.12 -23.42 0.06
C SER A 71 3.78 -23.36 -1.32
N LYS A 72 4.14 -22.16 -1.77
CA LYS A 72 4.87 -21.92 -3.03
C LYS A 72 6.26 -22.51 -3.06
N ASP A 73 6.87 -22.76 -1.89
CA ASP A 73 8.18 -23.44 -1.81
C ASP A 73 8.10 -24.89 -2.27
N LYS A 74 6.93 -25.52 -2.07
CA LYS A 74 6.68 -26.92 -2.41
C LYS A 74 5.94 -27.10 -3.73
N TYR A 75 5.10 -26.14 -4.10
CA TYR A 75 4.22 -26.23 -5.26
C TYR A 75 4.39 -25.00 -6.15
N HIS A 76 4.75 -25.21 -7.41
CA HIS A 76 4.82 -24.14 -8.39
C HIS A 76 3.43 -23.62 -8.79
N ASP A 77 2.47 -24.55 -8.89
CA ASP A 77 1.07 -24.29 -9.26
C ASP A 77 0.12 -25.01 -8.31
N LEU A 78 -1.18 -24.67 -8.39
CA LEU A 78 -2.23 -25.37 -7.66
C LEU A 78 -2.24 -26.87 -8.01
N HIS A 79 -1.86 -27.68 -7.03
CA HIS A 79 -1.97 -29.14 -7.08
C HIS A 79 -3.38 -29.60 -6.69
N PRO A 80 -3.90 -30.72 -7.20
CA PRO A 80 -5.20 -31.27 -6.79
C PRO A 80 -5.36 -31.54 -5.29
N ASP A 81 -4.25 -31.70 -4.57
CA ASP A 81 -4.24 -31.92 -3.11
C ASP A 81 -4.33 -30.62 -2.29
N CYS A 82 -4.25 -29.46 -2.95
CA CYS A 82 -4.39 -28.17 -2.30
C CYS A 82 -5.83 -28.00 -1.82
N LYS A 83 -5.98 -27.75 -0.52
CA LYS A 83 -7.29 -27.58 0.13
C LYS A 83 -7.40 -26.17 0.68
N PRO A 84 -8.53 -25.48 0.44
CA PRO A 84 -8.80 -24.20 1.07
C PRO A 84 -8.69 -24.30 2.59
N VAL A 85 -8.00 -23.34 3.21
CA VAL A 85 -7.89 -23.22 4.66
C VAL A 85 -8.84 -22.15 5.18
N SER A 86 -9.24 -22.25 6.44
CA SER A 86 -10.02 -21.20 7.09
C SER A 86 -9.15 -19.95 7.27
N GLY A 87 -9.57 -18.84 6.66
CA GLY A 87 -8.82 -17.59 6.68
C GLY A 87 -9.60 -16.45 6.00
N PRO A 88 -9.02 -15.24 5.91
CA PRO A 88 -9.65 -14.13 5.22
C PRO A 88 -9.84 -14.43 3.73
N GLU A 89 -11.08 -14.33 3.25
CA GLU A 89 -11.41 -14.46 1.84
C GLU A 89 -11.07 -13.16 1.09
N GLY A 90 -10.54 -13.27 -0.12
CA GLY A 90 -10.37 -12.15 -1.03
C GLY A 90 -11.52 -12.05 -2.03
N HIS A 91 -11.66 -10.89 -2.66
CA HIS A 91 -12.62 -10.64 -3.73
C HIS A 91 -11.88 -10.33 -5.03
N CYS A 92 -12.27 -10.99 -6.12
CA CYS A 92 -11.60 -10.92 -7.40
C CYS A 92 -12.59 -10.66 -8.55
N GLU A 93 -12.09 -10.01 -9.59
CA GLU A 93 -12.75 -9.81 -10.87
C GLU A 93 -11.81 -10.32 -11.98
N ALA A 94 -12.32 -11.10 -12.91
CA ALA A 94 -11.60 -11.57 -14.10
C ALA A 94 -12.37 -11.20 -15.36
N LYS A 95 -11.67 -10.62 -16.35
CA LYS A 95 -12.19 -10.36 -17.69
C LYS A 95 -11.37 -11.16 -18.68
N ALA A 96 -12.02 -12.06 -19.41
CA ALA A 96 -11.36 -12.92 -20.38
C ALA A 96 -11.99 -12.77 -21.75
N PHE A 97 -11.18 -12.83 -22.80
CA PHE A 97 -11.62 -12.96 -24.17
C PHE A 97 -11.25 -14.35 -24.68
N VAL A 98 -12.25 -15.11 -25.11
CA VAL A 98 -12.10 -16.42 -25.72
C VAL A 98 -12.38 -16.29 -27.21
N ASP A 99 -11.44 -16.71 -28.03
CA ASP A 99 -11.57 -16.63 -29.49
C ASP A 99 -12.48 -17.73 -30.06
N LEU A 100 -12.69 -17.71 -31.38
CA LEU A 100 -13.52 -18.68 -32.08
C LEU A 100 -12.94 -20.11 -32.08
N SER A 101 -11.66 -20.28 -31.74
CA SER A 101 -11.01 -21.59 -31.57
C SER A 101 -11.18 -22.14 -30.14
N ASN A 102 -11.94 -21.44 -29.30
CA ASN A 102 -12.15 -21.75 -27.88
C ASN A 102 -10.86 -21.65 -27.05
N THR A 103 -9.94 -20.75 -27.46
CA THR A 103 -8.70 -20.44 -26.74
C THR A 103 -8.85 -19.13 -25.97
N ILE A 104 -8.36 -19.08 -24.73
CA ILE A 104 -8.29 -17.84 -23.95
C ILE A 104 -7.19 -16.96 -24.57
N ALA A 105 -7.57 -16.04 -25.43
CA ALA A 105 -6.65 -15.16 -26.13
C ALA A 105 -6.15 -14.00 -25.25
N ASN A 106 -6.96 -13.56 -24.27
CA ASN A 106 -6.56 -12.55 -23.29
C ASN A 106 -7.30 -12.76 -21.97
N ILE A 107 -6.64 -12.50 -20.85
CA ILE A 107 -7.24 -12.44 -19.53
C ILE A 107 -6.60 -11.32 -18.71
N ALA A 108 -7.43 -10.59 -17.97
CA ALA A 108 -7.01 -9.65 -16.97
C ALA A 108 -7.77 -9.90 -15.67
N GLU A 109 -7.05 -10.06 -14.56
CA GLU A 109 -7.64 -10.27 -13.25
C GLU A 109 -7.17 -9.25 -12.21
N LYS A 110 -8.08 -8.88 -11.31
CA LYS A 110 -7.79 -8.00 -10.17
C LYS A 110 -8.36 -8.62 -8.92
N CYS A 111 -7.52 -8.79 -7.90
CA CYS A 111 -7.89 -9.37 -6.62
C CYS A 111 -7.59 -8.41 -5.47
N MET A 112 -8.49 -8.36 -4.51
CA MET A 112 -8.37 -7.65 -3.24
C MET A 112 -8.44 -8.68 -2.12
N VAL A 113 -7.29 -9.01 -1.54
CA VAL A 113 -7.20 -9.95 -0.41
C VAL A 113 -6.81 -9.18 0.85
N PRO A 114 -7.50 -9.36 1.99
CA PRO A 114 -7.11 -8.73 3.24
C PRO A 114 -5.65 -9.03 3.60
N GLY A 115 -4.88 -8.00 3.96
CA GLY A 115 -3.45 -8.14 4.23
C GLY A 115 -2.56 -8.33 2.98
N ILE A 116 -3.11 -8.14 1.77
CA ILE A 116 -2.34 -7.84 0.55
C ILE A 116 -2.60 -6.36 0.25
N LYS A 117 -1.61 -5.50 0.50
CA LYS A 117 -1.64 -4.16 -0.09
C LYS A 117 -1.47 -4.36 -1.60
N PRO A 118 -2.34 -3.81 -2.46
CA PRO A 118 -2.14 -3.91 -3.89
C PRO A 118 -0.74 -3.37 -4.22
N VAL A 119 0.05 -4.13 -4.98
CA VAL A 119 1.32 -3.64 -5.52
C VAL A 119 0.95 -2.61 -6.58
N CYS A 120 0.87 -1.35 -6.18
CA CYS A 120 0.74 -0.20 -7.06
C CYS A 120 2.10 0.49 -7.15
N ALA A 121 2.65 0.62 -8.36
CA ALA A 121 3.91 1.34 -8.60
C ALA A 121 3.89 2.78 -8.08
N GLY A 122 2.70 3.37 -7.93
CA GLY A 122 2.50 4.71 -7.39
C GLY A 122 1.88 4.75 -6.01
N CYS A 123 1.94 3.70 -5.18
CA CYS A 123 1.51 3.82 -3.78
C CYS A 123 2.68 4.15 -2.85
N PRO A 124 2.45 4.90 -1.75
CA PRO A 124 3.49 5.12 -0.76
C PRO A 124 3.96 3.80 -0.18
N VAL A 125 5.26 3.52 -0.30
CA VAL A 125 5.92 2.37 0.33
C VAL A 125 6.73 2.85 1.53
N PRO A 126 6.69 2.13 2.67
CA PRO A 126 7.55 2.44 3.80
C PRO A 126 9.04 2.33 3.40
N ILE A 127 9.84 3.28 3.88
CA ILE A 127 11.29 3.25 3.77
C ILE A 127 11.91 3.27 5.16
N GLN A 128 13.10 2.67 5.28
CA GLN A 128 13.82 2.66 6.55
C GLN A 128 14.21 4.08 6.95
N VAL A 129 14.06 4.42 8.24
CA VAL A 129 14.27 5.77 8.76
C VAL A 129 15.73 6.23 8.76
N ASP A 130 16.66 5.29 8.66
CA ASP A 130 18.11 5.49 8.52
C ASP A 130 18.58 5.41 7.04
N SER A 131 17.63 5.35 6.09
CA SER A 131 17.97 5.31 4.67
C SER A 131 18.74 6.58 4.25
N PRO A 132 19.87 6.45 3.54
CA PRO A 132 20.64 7.60 3.05
C PRO A 132 19.85 8.47 2.08
N GLU A 133 18.79 7.94 1.46
CA GLU A 133 17.87 8.70 0.60
C GLU A 133 17.11 9.80 1.37
N LEU A 134 17.00 9.68 2.70
CA LEU A 134 16.31 10.66 3.53
C LEU A 134 17.16 11.90 3.85
N GLU A 135 18.48 11.84 3.71
CA GLU A 135 19.39 12.88 4.18
C GLU A 135 19.11 14.24 3.52
N GLU A 136 19.03 14.28 2.20
CA GLU A 136 18.84 15.51 1.43
C GLU A 136 17.44 16.10 1.65
N VAL A 137 16.40 15.26 1.71
CA VAL A 137 15.02 15.71 1.90
C VAL A 137 14.74 16.18 3.33
N LEU A 138 15.37 15.57 4.33
CA LEU A 138 15.31 16.01 5.72
C LEU A 138 16.06 17.34 5.89
N LYS A 139 17.24 17.48 5.29
CA LYS A 139 17.99 18.73 5.28
C LYS A 139 17.18 19.88 4.68
N ALA A 140 16.62 19.68 3.49
CA ALA A 140 15.78 20.68 2.83
C ALA A 140 14.54 21.04 3.67
N SER A 141 13.92 20.04 4.31
CA SER A 141 12.81 20.24 5.25
C SER A 141 13.20 21.15 6.41
N MET A 142 14.36 20.91 7.02
CA MET A 142 14.83 21.70 8.17
C MET A 142 15.28 23.11 7.79
N GLU A 143 15.94 23.28 6.64
CA GLU A 143 16.31 24.60 6.12
C GLU A 143 15.05 25.46 5.91
N LYS A 144 14.01 24.89 5.30
CA LYS A 144 12.73 25.56 5.11
C LYS A 144 12.08 25.90 6.46
N TYR A 145 11.91 24.92 7.34
CA TYR A 145 11.25 25.14 8.63
C TYR A 145 11.95 26.23 9.45
N ASN A 146 13.28 26.22 9.51
CA ASN A 146 14.05 27.24 10.24
C ASN A 146 13.94 28.64 9.61
N SER A 147 13.82 28.73 8.29
CA SER A 147 13.63 30.01 7.59
C SER A 147 12.24 30.62 7.80
N GLU A 148 11.21 29.78 7.97
CA GLU A 148 9.82 30.21 8.15
C GLU A 148 9.42 30.33 9.62
N SER A 149 10.13 29.65 10.53
CA SER A 149 9.90 29.70 11.98
C SER A 149 10.21 31.09 12.53
N THR A 150 9.28 31.61 13.34
CA THR A 150 9.42 32.89 14.04
C THR A 150 10.31 32.84 15.27
N SER A 151 10.84 31.66 15.65
CA SER A 151 11.77 31.56 16.78
C SER A 151 13.10 32.23 16.45
N ASP A 152 13.69 32.86 17.46
CA ASP A 152 15.05 33.41 17.40
C ASP A 152 16.12 32.32 17.37
N PHE A 153 15.76 31.06 17.66
CA PHE A 153 16.66 29.92 17.70
C PHE A 153 16.39 28.93 16.58
N TYR A 154 17.44 28.19 16.18
CA TYR A 154 17.30 27.11 15.22
C TYR A 154 16.67 25.85 15.83
N TYR A 155 16.08 25.01 14.99
CA TYR A 155 15.59 23.67 15.30
C TYR A 155 16.44 22.62 14.58
N LYS A 156 16.62 21.46 15.23
CA LYS A 156 17.26 20.26 14.65
C LYS A 156 16.33 19.05 14.74
N ILE A 157 16.54 18.07 13.87
CA ILE A 157 15.82 16.79 13.96
C ILE A 157 16.32 16.05 15.20
N GLU A 158 15.39 15.52 16.00
CA GLU A 158 15.68 14.66 17.13
C GLU A 158 15.53 13.18 16.75
N ASN A 159 14.37 12.82 16.19
CA ASN A 159 14.04 11.45 15.82
C ASN A 159 13.24 11.42 14.51
N VAL A 160 13.43 10.40 13.69
CA VAL A 160 12.55 10.10 12.55
C VAL A 160 11.72 8.87 12.93
N PHE A 161 10.40 9.01 12.96
CA PHE A 161 9.49 7.95 13.41
C PHE A 161 9.04 7.05 12.25
N HIS A 162 8.70 7.66 11.12
CA HIS A 162 8.18 6.95 9.96
C HIS A 162 8.44 7.73 8.68
N ALA A 163 8.76 7.00 7.61
CA ALA A 163 8.96 7.59 6.30
C ALA A 163 8.35 6.70 5.22
N THR A 164 7.73 7.33 4.22
CA THR A 164 7.27 6.66 3.00
C THR A 164 7.74 7.39 1.76
N VAL A 165 7.91 6.64 0.67
CA VAL A 165 8.20 7.19 -0.66
C VAL A 165 7.17 6.69 -1.66
N GLN A 166 6.75 7.56 -2.57
CA GLN A 166 5.83 7.27 -3.64
C GLN A 166 6.43 7.73 -4.97
N ILE A 167 6.48 6.85 -5.96
CA ILE A 167 6.93 7.19 -7.31
C ILE A 167 5.77 7.82 -8.08
N VAL A 168 5.98 9.04 -8.58
CA VAL A 168 5.01 9.83 -9.38
C VAL A 168 5.75 10.42 -10.60
N ALA A 169 5.39 11.60 -11.09
CA ALA A 169 6.25 12.39 -11.99
C ALA A 169 7.45 13.02 -11.25
N GLY A 170 8.13 12.21 -10.44
CA GLY A 170 9.13 12.60 -9.44
C GLY A 170 9.07 11.61 -8.29
N LYS A 171 9.50 12.03 -7.09
CA LYS A 171 9.32 11.27 -5.86
C LYS A 171 8.57 12.12 -4.84
N LYS A 172 7.58 11.53 -4.18
CA LYS A 172 6.88 12.16 -3.06
C LYS A 172 7.25 11.42 -1.78
N TYR A 173 7.79 12.14 -0.81
CA TYR A 173 8.07 11.63 0.53
C TYR A 173 7.04 12.16 1.52
N GLU A 174 6.64 11.30 2.43
CA GLU A 174 5.91 11.70 3.64
C GLU A 174 6.71 11.19 4.83
N ILE A 175 7.19 12.12 5.67
CA ILE A 175 8.08 11.83 6.79
C ILE A 175 7.49 12.39 8.07
N HIS A 176 7.40 11.56 9.09
CA HIS A 176 7.02 11.92 10.46
C HIS A 176 8.26 11.90 11.33
N PHE A 177 8.58 13.04 11.95
CA PHE A 177 9.82 13.23 12.70
C PHE A 177 9.63 14.25 13.82
N GLY A 178 10.37 14.06 14.91
CA GLY A 178 10.47 15.01 16.00
C GLY A 178 11.57 16.02 15.73
N ILE A 179 11.32 17.29 16.02
CA ILE A 179 12.35 18.34 16.03
C ILE A 179 12.51 18.91 17.43
N ARG A 180 13.71 19.41 17.71
CA ARG A 180 14.12 20.01 18.97
C ARG A 180 14.62 21.42 18.73
N GLU A 181 14.10 22.39 19.48
CA GLU A 181 14.66 23.74 19.52
C GLU A 181 16.09 23.69 20.09
N THR A 182 16.98 24.50 19.53
CA THR A 182 18.38 24.60 19.95
C THR A 182 18.61 25.90 20.72
N ASN A 183 19.76 26.05 21.36
CA ASN A 183 20.18 27.33 21.93
C ASN A 183 20.97 28.18 20.92
N CYS A 184 21.12 27.72 19.66
CA CYS A 184 21.81 28.45 18.61
C CYS A 184 20.91 29.58 18.10
N SER A 185 21.30 30.82 18.42
CA SER A 185 20.59 32.01 17.94
C SER A 185 20.82 32.22 16.44
N LYS A 186 19.72 32.47 15.70
CA LYS A 186 19.75 32.88 14.29
C LYS A 186 20.42 34.24 14.08
N SER A 187 20.52 35.08 15.13
CA SER A 187 21.17 36.39 15.05
C SER A 187 22.69 36.34 15.20
N GLU A 188 23.24 35.24 15.72
CA GLU A 188 24.67 35.13 16.05
C GLU A 188 25.41 34.09 15.18
N VAL A 189 24.70 33.14 14.55
CA VAL A 189 25.31 32.08 13.73
C VAL A 189 24.52 31.86 12.45
N GLU A 190 25.18 31.81 11.29
CA GLU A 190 24.52 31.55 9.99
C GLU A 190 24.08 30.08 9.80
N LYS A 191 24.67 29.12 10.54
CA LYS A 191 24.46 27.66 10.39
C LYS A 191 24.54 26.90 11.71
N LEU A 192 23.80 25.80 11.79
CA LEU A 192 23.66 24.94 12.98
C LEU A 192 24.99 24.25 13.39
N ASN A 193 25.23 24.09 14.71
CA ASN A 193 26.37 23.34 15.29
C ASN A 193 25.88 22.32 16.35
N GLU A 194 26.65 21.26 16.65
CA GLU A 194 26.13 19.96 17.13
C GLU A 194 25.64 19.86 18.60
N ASP A 195 25.95 20.79 19.50
CA ASP A 195 25.69 20.59 20.94
C ASP A 195 24.58 21.49 21.55
N CYS A 196 23.34 20.97 21.66
CA CYS A 196 22.21 21.65 22.34
C CYS A 196 21.08 20.69 22.83
N GLU A 197 20.43 21.00 23.97
CA GLU A 197 19.19 20.38 24.53
C GLU A 197 17.99 21.36 24.56
N ALA A 198 16.77 20.93 24.20
CA ALA A 198 15.44 21.49 24.58
C ALA A 198 14.26 20.69 23.94
N ILE A 199 13.05 21.31 23.92
CA ILE A 199 11.68 20.80 23.73
C ILE A 199 11.43 20.10 22.37
N SER A 200 10.70 18.96 22.40
CA SER A 200 10.32 18.18 21.21
C SER A 200 8.98 18.63 20.62
N LEU A 201 8.97 19.02 19.34
CA LEU A 201 7.78 19.18 18.51
C LEU A 201 7.62 17.96 17.60
N ASP A 202 6.39 17.58 17.28
CA ASP A 202 6.08 16.51 16.33
C ASP A 202 5.74 17.12 14.96
N CYS A 203 6.41 16.66 13.91
CA CYS A 203 6.35 17.24 12.58
C CYS A 203 6.02 16.20 11.51
N THR A 204 5.23 16.63 10.53
CA THR A 204 5.02 15.93 9.27
C THR A 204 5.55 16.78 8.12
N ALA A 205 6.49 16.22 7.34
CA ALA A 205 6.94 16.80 6.09
C ALA A 205 6.38 16.04 4.89
N ASN A 206 5.79 16.79 3.96
CA ASN A 206 5.47 16.33 2.61
C ASN A 206 6.50 16.94 1.66
N ILE A 207 7.38 16.12 1.08
CA ILE A 207 8.44 16.58 0.19
C ILE A 207 8.22 16.05 -1.22
N TYR A 208 8.22 16.95 -2.20
CA TYR A 208 8.21 16.56 -3.62
C TYR A 208 9.58 16.83 -4.25
N VAL A 209 10.18 15.79 -4.84
CA VAL A 209 11.49 15.84 -5.48
C VAL A 209 11.33 15.61 -6.98
N VAL A 210 11.97 16.45 -7.79
CA VAL A 210 12.04 16.31 -9.25
C VAL A 210 13.51 16.07 -9.64
N PRO A 211 14.00 14.81 -9.65
CA PRO A 211 15.42 14.52 -9.75
C PRO A 211 16.10 15.08 -11.00
N TRP A 212 15.42 15.04 -12.16
CA TRP A 212 15.95 15.55 -13.43
C TRP A 212 15.99 17.07 -13.53
N LYS A 213 15.36 17.78 -12.59
CA LYS A 213 15.50 19.24 -12.45
C LYS A 213 16.35 19.65 -11.25
N GLN A 214 16.74 18.69 -10.39
CA GLN A 214 17.44 18.94 -9.13
C GLN A 214 16.66 19.91 -8.20
N GLU A 215 15.33 19.77 -8.19
CA GLU A 215 14.44 20.61 -7.38
C GLU A 215 13.81 19.80 -6.24
N ILE A 216 13.77 20.39 -5.04
CA ILE A 216 13.17 19.81 -3.82
C ILE A 216 12.17 20.82 -3.25
N PHE A 217 10.93 20.40 -3.06
CA PHE A 217 9.82 21.23 -2.57
C PHE A 217 9.30 20.65 -1.24
N PRO A 218 9.89 21.02 -0.09
CA PRO A 218 9.41 20.57 1.21
C PRO A 218 8.21 21.39 1.67
N GLN A 219 7.27 20.75 2.37
CA GLN A 219 6.20 21.38 3.14
C GLN A 219 6.19 20.75 4.52
N VAL A 220 6.53 21.53 5.55
CA VAL A 220 6.71 21.02 6.91
C VAL A 220 5.66 21.65 7.82
N ASN A 221 4.90 20.81 8.50
CA ASN A 221 3.94 21.23 9.51
C ASN A 221 4.34 20.59 10.84
N CYS A 222 4.48 21.39 11.89
CA CYS A 222 4.82 20.93 13.22
C CYS A 222 3.76 21.34 14.22
N THR A 223 3.49 20.47 15.19
CA THR A 223 2.58 20.72 16.31
C THR A 223 3.30 20.41 17.61
N GLU A 224 2.91 21.07 18.70
CA GLU A 224 3.40 20.70 20.03
C GLU A 224 3.04 19.24 20.32
N ALA A 225 4.03 18.45 20.70
CA ALA A 225 3.81 17.07 21.07
C ALA A 225 2.87 17.04 22.29
N VAL A 226 1.63 16.59 22.10
CA VAL A 226 0.74 16.31 23.22
C VAL A 226 1.34 15.13 23.96
N MET A 227 2.12 15.41 25.00
CA MET A 227 2.45 14.44 26.03
C MET A 227 1.11 13.95 26.61
N VAL A 228 0.61 12.81 26.14
CA VAL A 228 -0.40 12.06 26.88
C VAL A 228 0.30 11.69 28.19
N ARG A 229 0.11 12.53 29.20
CA ARG A 229 0.44 12.21 30.58
C ARG A 229 -0.45 11.02 30.94
N ILE A 230 0.00 9.80 30.65
CA ILE A 230 -0.51 8.62 31.31
C ILE A 230 -0.15 8.83 32.78
N LEU A 231 -1.12 9.36 33.54
CA LEU A 231 -1.09 9.27 34.99
C LEU A 231 -1.08 7.78 35.32
N ASN A 232 0.11 7.22 35.52
CA ASN A 232 0.28 6.02 36.33
C ASN A 232 -0.14 6.38 37.77
N LYS A 233 -1.45 6.37 38.01
CA LYS A 233 -2.08 6.38 39.33
C LYS A 233 -2.81 5.04 39.52
N PHE A 234 -2.06 3.96 39.61
CA PHE A 234 -2.45 2.77 40.37
C PHE A 234 -1.20 2.03 40.85
N ILE A 235 -0.55 2.60 41.85
CA ILE A 235 0.16 1.80 42.86
C ILE A 235 -0.53 2.12 44.17
N LEU A 236 -1.47 1.27 44.57
CA LEU A 236 -1.92 1.22 45.96
C LEU A 236 -0.81 0.55 46.78
N PRO A 237 -0.39 1.12 47.91
CA PRO A 237 0.55 0.43 48.79
C PRO A 237 -0.18 -0.73 49.46
N PHE A 238 0.37 -1.94 49.32
CA PHE A 238 0.08 -3.04 50.23
C PHE A 238 0.50 -2.61 51.63
N GLN A 239 -0.47 -2.43 52.54
CA GLN A 239 -0.21 -2.40 53.97
C GLN A 239 -0.26 -3.85 54.50
N PRO A 240 0.73 -4.28 55.30
CA PRO A 240 0.70 -5.58 55.94
C PRO A 240 -0.07 -5.51 57.27
N ILE A 241 -0.98 -6.46 57.48
CA ILE A 241 -1.34 -6.99 58.81
C ILE A 241 -1.43 -8.51 58.65
#